data_AF-A0A7S4N9L7-F1
#
_entry.id   AF-A0A7S4N9L7-F1
#
_cell.length_a   1.000
_cell.length_b   1.000
_cell.length_c   1.000
_cell.angle_alpha   90.00
_cell.angle_beta   90.00
_cell.angle_gamma   90.00
#
_symmetry.space_group_name_H-M   'P 1'
#
loop_
_entity.id
_entity.type
_entity.pdbx_description
1 polymer ?
#
loop_
_entity_poly.entity_id
_entity_poly.type
_entity_poly.pdbx_seq_one_letter_code
_entity_poly.pdbx_strand_id
1 'polypeptide(L)'
;PTAASTSTSEHPEEPWTFSVLAGIHFDTYDHYGGLDAIKSLVSIQFSVISSTFASGAFDRPLAFRVDDLYIFRGDPAERARDAPHPRHDYHVVYDGFPAEGGGGGFFNRSQ
;
A
#
# COMPACT_ATOMS: atom_id res chain seq x y z
N PRO A 1 -37.27 -34.37 15.10
CA PRO A 1 -36.42 -33.61 14.15
C PRO A 1 -35.28 -32.94 14.94
N THR A 2 -34.10 -33.56 14.91
CA THR A 2 -32.91 -33.07 15.62
C THR A 2 -32.19 -32.08 14.71
N ALA A 3 -32.21 -30.79 15.08
CA ALA A 3 -31.37 -29.80 14.41
C ALA A 3 -29.95 -29.90 14.98
N ALA A 4 -29.01 -30.33 14.15
CA ALA A 4 -27.59 -30.21 14.44
C ALA A 4 -27.19 -28.74 14.22
N SER A 5 -26.87 -28.04 15.30
CA SER A 5 -26.23 -26.73 15.24
C SER A 5 -24.75 -26.95 14.94
N THR A 6 -24.37 -26.76 13.68
CA THR A 6 -22.96 -26.66 13.30
C THR A 6 -22.47 -25.29 13.77
N SER A 7 -21.80 -25.25 14.91
CA SER A 7 -20.99 -24.11 15.33
C SER A 7 -19.77 -24.05 14.42
N THR A 8 -19.87 -23.33 13.29
CA THR A 8 -18.70 -22.89 12.55
C THR A 8 -18.00 -21.86 13.42
N SER A 9 -16.87 -22.25 14.01
CA SER A 9 -15.93 -21.30 14.61
C SER A 9 -15.38 -20.42 13.48
N GLU A 10 -16.03 -19.29 13.21
CA GLU A 10 -15.51 -18.20 12.39
C GLU A 10 -14.34 -17.56 13.15
N HIS A 11 -13.17 -18.20 13.12
CA HIS A 11 -11.95 -17.40 13.23
C HIS A 11 -11.94 -16.48 12.01
N PRO A 12 -11.86 -15.14 12.17
CA PRO A 12 -11.62 -14.29 11.01
C PRO A 12 -10.33 -14.83 10.37
N GLU A 13 -10.42 -15.29 9.12
CA GLU A 13 -9.24 -15.74 8.39
C GLU A 13 -8.20 -14.63 8.45
N GLU A 14 -7.00 -14.97 8.93
CA GLU A 14 -5.93 -14.01 9.07
C GLU A 14 -5.67 -13.35 7.70
N PRO A 15 -5.65 -12.00 7.64
CA PRO A 15 -5.56 -11.32 6.36
C PRO A 15 -4.25 -11.65 5.66
N TRP A 16 -4.32 -11.85 4.35
CA TRP A 16 -3.10 -11.93 3.55
C TRP A 16 -2.47 -10.54 3.49
N THR A 17 -1.35 -10.38 4.19
CA THR A 17 -0.67 -9.09 4.34
C THR A 17 0.44 -8.94 3.31
N PHE A 18 0.45 -7.81 2.60
CA PHE A 18 1.52 -7.42 1.68
C PHE A 18 2.32 -6.24 2.22
N SER A 19 3.63 -6.36 2.13
CA SER A 19 4.61 -5.33 2.51
C SER A 19 4.85 -4.35 1.37
N VAL A 20 4.88 -3.06 1.71
CA VAL A 20 5.01 -1.97 0.74
C VAL A 20 6.19 -1.07 1.08
N LEU A 21 7.00 -0.80 0.07
CA LEU A 21 7.98 0.29 0.08
C LEU A 21 7.36 1.53 -0.57
N ALA A 22 7.36 2.67 0.15
CA ALA A 22 6.86 3.94 -0.37
C ALA A 22 8.02 4.88 -0.75
N GLY A 23 8.12 5.23 -2.03
CA GLY A 23 9.01 6.28 -2.52
C GLY A 23 8.26 7.61 -2.64
N ILE A 24 8.74 8.65 -1.98
CA ILE A 24 8.10 9.97 -1.97
C ILE A 24 8.98 10.98 -2.71
N HIS A 25 8.45 11.60 -3.76
CA HIS A 25 9.16 12.65 -4.47
C HIS A 25 9.37 13.84 -3.54
N PHE A 26 10.54 14.47 -3.62
CA PHE A 26 10.92 15.56 -2.74
C PHE A 26 9.91 16.71 -2.76
N ASP A 27 9.37 17.07 -3.91
CA ASP A 27 8.39 18.17 -4.02
C ASP A 27 7.08 17.84 -3.32
N THR A 28 6.66 16.56 -3.34
CA THR A 28 5.52 16.08 -2.57
C THR A 28 5.82 16.11 -1.07
N TYR A 29 7.01 15.65 -0.67
CA TYR A 29 7.45 15.70 0.72
C TYR A 29 7.47 17.13 1.28
N ASP A 30 8.02 18.08 0.52
CA ASP A 30 8.16 19.48 0.90
C ASP A 30 6.78 20.15 1.00
N HIS A 31 5.91 19.90 0.01
CA HIS A 31 4.57 20.45 -0.04
C HIS A 31 3.72 20.08 1.18
N TYR A 32 3.74 18.80 1.59
CA TYR A 32 2.89 18.31 2.68
C TYR A 32 3.49 18.57 4.08
N GLY A 33 4.63 19.25 4.19
CA GLY A 33 5.20 19.63 5.47
C GLY A 33 6.07 18.54 6.12
N GLY A 34 6.62 17.64 5.31
CA GLY A 34 7.65 16.70 5.73
C GLY A 34 7.16 15.31 6.14
N LEU A 35 8.04 14.58 6.82
CA LEU A 35 7.94 13.11 6.94
C LEU A 35 6.72 12.65 7.73
N ASP A 36 6.37 13.33 8.81
CA ASP A 36 5.26 12.92 9.68
C ASP A 36 3.90 13.09 8.99
N ALA A 37 3.73 14.19 8.25
CA ALA A 37 2.53 14.44 7.46
C ALA A 37 2.37 13.38 6.36
N ILE A 38 3.45 13.08 5.64
CA ILE A 38 3.46 12.04 4.61
C ILE A 38 3.16 10.66 5.20
N LYS A 39 3.79 10.28 6.32
CA LYS A 39 3.51 8.99 6.98
C LYS A 39 2.04 8.87 7.38
N SER A 40 1.45 9.95 7.89
CA SER A 40 0.03 9.99 8.23
C SER A 40 -0.85 9.78 7.00
N LEU A 41 -0.58 10.50 5.90
CA LEU A 41 -1.33 10.38 4.65
C LEU A 41 -1.23 8.98 4.03
N VAL A 42 -0.01 8.43 3.96
CA VAL A 42 0.24 7.08 3.44
C VAL A 42 -0.46 6.03 4.31
N SER A 43 -0.39 6.16 5.64
CA SER A 43 -1.08 5.25 6.56
C SER A 43 -2.61 5.27 6.37
N ILE A 44 -3.20 6.47 6.24
CA ILE A 44 -4.63 6.63 5.97
C ILE A 44 -5.00 5.95 4.66
N GLN A 45 -4.22 6.18 3.59
CA GLN A 45 -4.50 5.58 2.29
C GLN A 45 -4.47 4.05 2.35
N PHE A 46 -3.43 3.45 2.96
CA PHE A 46 -3.33 1.99 3.05
C PHE A 46 -4.35 1.36 3.99
N SER A 47 -4.82 2.11 5.00
CA SER A 47 -5.97 1.72 5.81
C SER A 47 -7.27 1.66 4.98
N VAL A 48 -7.51 2.66 4.13
CA VAL A 48 -8.66 2.68 3.21
C VAL A 48 -8.58 1.55 2.18
N ILE A 49 -7.41 1.32 1.60
CA ILE A 49 -7.18 0.22 0.65
C ILE A 49 -7.46 -1.13 1.33
N SER A 50 -6.88 -1.37 2.51
CA SER A 50 -7.08 -2.62 3.24
C SER A 50 -8.55 -2.83 3.62
N SER A 51 -9.26 -1.77 4.04
CA SER A 51 -10.69 -1.83 4.32
C SER A 51 -11.52 -2.16 3.07
N THR A 52 -11.16 -1.60 1.92
CA THR A 52 -11.83 -1.87 0.63
C THR A 52 -11.69 -3.33 0.22
N PHE A 53 -10.52 -3.93 0.48
CA PHE A 53 -10.23 -5.32 0.14
C PHE A 53 -10.56 -6.32 1.26
N ALA A 54 -11.13 -5.86 2.36
CA ALA A 54 -11.60 -6.73 3.43
C ALA A 54 -12.91 -7.45 3.08
N SER A 55 -13.72 -6.92 2.15
CA SER A 55 -15.02 -7.50 1.80
C SER A 55 -14.95 -8.46 0.61
N GLY A 56 -14.96 -9.77 0.87
CA GLY A 56 -15.55 -10.85 0.06
C GLY A 56 -15.16 -11.04 -1.42
N ALA A 57 -14.34 -10.17 -2.01
CA ALA A 57 -13.93 -10.25 -3.41
C ALA A 57 -12.79 -11.26 -3.63
N PHE A 58 -12.14 -11.68 -2.54
CA PHE A 58 -11.00 -12.60 -2.53
C PHE A 58 -11.27 -13.71 -1.53
N ASP A 59 -10.57 -14.84 -1.72
CA ASP A 59 -10.65 -16.00 -0.83
C ASP A 59 -10.36 -15.65 0.63
N ARG A 60 -9.60 -14.57 0.88
CA ARG A 60 -9.24 -14.05 2.20
C ARG A 60 -9.19 -12.52 2.18
N PRO A 61 -9.40 -11.84 3.31
CA PRO A 61 -9.17 -10.40 3.40
C PRO A 61 -7.72 -10.07 3.00
N LEU A 62 -7.53 -9.03 2.19
CA LEU A 62 -6.19 -8.53 1.87
C LEU A 62 -5.86 -7.33 2.75
N ALA A 63 -4.63 -7.27 3.24
CA ALA A 63 -4.10 -6.14 3.99
C ALA A 63 -2.80 -5.66 3.37
N PHE A 64 -2.56 -4.36 3.45
CA PHE A 64 -1.36 -3.73 2.94
C PHE A 64 -0.70 -2.93 4.05
N ARG A 65 0.60 -3.12 4.24
CA ARG A 65 1.38 -2.45 5.28
C ARG A 65 2.60 -1.78 4.67
N VAL A 66 2.76 -0.49 4.93
CA VAL A 66 3.97 0.24 4.53
C VAL A 66 5.02 -0.01 5.60
N ASP A 67 6.07 -0.75 5.23
CA ASP A 67 7.16 -1.11 6.13
C ASP A 67 8.26 -0.06 6.10
N ASP A 68 8.61 0.41 4.91
CA ASP A 68 9.66 1.40 4.69
C ASP A 68 9.18 2.55 3.80
N LEU A 69 9.74 3.73 4.07
CA LEU A 69 9.51 4.94 3.29
C LEU A 69 10.82 5.68 3.06
N TYR A 70 11.04 6.15 1.83
CA TYR A 70 12.19 6.96 1.48
C TYR A 70 11.79 8.17 0.64
N ILE A 71 12.60 9.23 0.72
CA ILE A 71 12.44 10.45 -0.07
C ILE A 71 13.44 10.39 -1.23
N PHE A 72 13.00 10.77 -2.43
CA PHE A 72 13.87 10.79 -3.61
C PHE A 72 13.68 12.06 -4.44
N ARG A 73 14.62 12.28 -5.36
CA ARG A 73 14.56 13.29 -6.43
C ARG A 73 14.78 12.61 -7.78
N GLY A 74 14.33 13.23 -8.86
CA GLY A 74 14.46 12.70 -10.22
C GLY A 74 13.12 12.22 -10.76
N ASP A 75 13.13 11.55 -11.91
CA ASP A 75 11.91 11.12 -12.60
C ASP A 75 11.13 10.06 -11.78
N PRO A 76 9.89 10.35 -11.36
CA PRO A 76 9.04 9.38 -10.68
C PRO A 76 8.77 8.12 -11.48
N ALA A 77 8.63 8.21 -12.81
CA ALA A 77 8.31 7.07 -13.67
C ALA A 77 9.49 6.09 -13.76
N GLU A 78 10.71 6.61 -13.91
CA GLU A 78 11.93 5.82 -13.82
C GLU A 78 12.04 5.18 -12.43
N ARG A 79 11.78 5.95 -11.38
CA ARG A 79 11.89 5.44 -10.00
C ARG A 79 10.91 4.30 -9.74
N ALA A 80 9.69 4.43 -10.22
CA ALA A 80 8.66 3.41 -10.14
C ALA A 80 9.08 2.09 -10.79
N ARG A 81 9.68 2.16 -11.99
CA ARG A 81 10.09 0.98 -12.77
C ARG A 81 11.36 0.31 -12.23
N ASP A 82 12.32 1.13 -11.81
CA ASP A 82 13.70 0.68 -11.66
C ASP A 82 14.13 0.48 -10.20
N ALA A 83 13.40 1.06 -9.23
CA ALA A 83 13.76 0.94 -7.82
C ALA A 83 13.63 -0.51 -7.32
N PRO A 84 14.73 -1.11 -6.84
CA PRO A 84 14.67 -2.45 -6.27
C PRO A 84 13.98 -2.42 -4.91
N HIS A 85 13.08 -3.37 -4.69
CA HIS A 85 12.37 -3.57 -3.42
C HIS A 85 12.50 -5.03 -2.93
N PRO A 86 13.72 -5.58 -2.75
CA PRO A 86 13.95 -7.02 -2.53
C PRO A 86 13.39 -7.57 -1.22
N ARG A 87 12.91 -6.70 -0.33
CA ARG A 87 12.32 -7.03 0.98
C ARG A 87 10.83 -6.69 1.08
N HIS A 88 10.24 -6.22 -0.01
CA HIS A 88 8.84 -5.77 -0.06
C HIS A 88 8.12 -6.38 -1.25
N ASP A 89 6.84 -6.68 -1.08
CA ASP A 89 5.99 -7.25 -2.12
C ASP A 89 5.68 -6.21 -3.20
N TYR A 90 5.47 -4.95 -2.81
CA TYR A 90 5.15 -3.85 -3.70
C TYR A 90 6.03 -2.62 -3.48
N HIS A 91 6.23 -1.86 -4.56
CA HIS A 91 6.77 -0.52 -4.52
C HIS A 91 5.76 0.47 -5.08
N VAL A 92 5.49 1.52 -4.29
CA VAL A 92 4.60 2.61 -4.66
C VAL A 92 5.38 3.92 -4.68
N VAL A 93 5.25 4.68 -5.75
CA VAL A 93 5.86 6.00 -5.90
C VAL A 93 4.78 7.07 -5.78
N TYR A 94 5.08 8.10 -5.00
CA TYR A 94 4.24 9.27 -4.78
C TYR A 94 4.90 10.50 -5.36
N ASP A 95 4.24 11.12 -6.32
CA ASP A 95 4.70 12.29 -7.08
C ASP A 95 3.60 13.34 -7.29
N GLY A 96 2.58 13.33 -6.43
CA GLY A 96 1.34 14.12 -6.51
C GLY A 96 1.45 15.65 -6.50
N PHE A 97 2.66 16.22 -6.59
CA PHE A 97 2.84 17.67 -6.67
C PHE A 97 4.07 18.07 -7.53
N PRO A 98 3.91 18.98 -8.53
CA PRO A 98 2.66 19.60 -8.98
C PRO A 98 1.81 18.71 -9.92
N ALA A 99 0.55 19.13 -10.11
CA ALA A 99 -0.63 18.34 -10.49
C ALA A 99 -0.74 17.78 -11.93
N GLU A 100 0.33 17.67 -12.72
CA GLU A 100 0.22 17.14 -14.11
C GLU A 100 0.20 15.60 -14.23
N GLY A 101 0.03 14.85 -13.13
CA GLY A 101 -0.26 13.42 -13.26
C GLY A 101 0.05 12.49 -12.09
N GLY A 102 0.32 13.01 -10.89
CA GLY A 102 0.84 12.18 -9.81
C GLY A 102 -0.21 11.29 -9.13
N GLY A 103 -0.48 10.15 -9.77
CA GLY A 103 -1.20 9.02 -9.20
C GLY A 103 -0.22 7.90 -8.90
N GLY A 104 -0.20 7.43 -7.65
CA GLY A 104 0.67 6.33 -7.24
C GLY A 104 0.35 5.04 -8.02
N GLY A 105 1.37 4.47 -8.65
CA GLY A 105 1.29 3.19 -9.35
C GLY A 105 1.85 2.04 -8.52
N PHE A 106 1.25 0.86 -8.65
CA PHE A 106 1.81 -0.39 -8.14
C PHE A 106 2.63 -1.06 -9.23
N PHE A 107 3.91 -1.30 -8.98
CA PHE A 107 4.79 -1.98 -9.93
C PHE A 107 5.13 -3.36 -9.39
N ASN A 108 4.83 -4.40 -10.17
CA ASN A 108 5.23 -5.77 -9.87
C ASN A 108 6.34 -6.17 -10.85
N ARG A 109 7.55 -6.45 -10.35
CA ARG A 109 8.55 -7.19 -11.12
C ARG A 109 8.23 -8.68 -10.98
N SER A 110 7.66 -9.27 -12.03
CA SER A 110 7.78 -10.70 -12.24
C SER A 110 9.28 -11.03 -12.38
N GLN A 111 9.81 -11.81 -11.45
CA GLN A 111 11.14 -12.44 -11.57
C GLN A 111 11.17 -13.37 -12.78
#